data_AF-A0A4U9HU43-F1
#
_entry.id   AF-A0A4U9HU43-F1
#
_cell.length_a   1.000
_cell.length_b   1.000
_cell.length_c   1.000
_cell.angle_alpha   90.00
_cell.angle_beta   90.00
_cell.angle_gamma   90.00
#
_symmetry.space_group_name_H-M   'P 1'
#
loop_
_entity.id
_entity.type
_entity.pdbx_description
1 polymer ?
#
loop_
_entity_poly.entity_id
_entity_poly.type
_entity_poly.pdbx_seq_one_letter_code
_entity_poly.pdbx_strand_id
1 'polypeptide(L)'
;MRRQGQLTRLAEYAGAAATGREVHVTVERGRIIAMRLYEAAGDAYSPLTRYEYDGEGQLAAQIDALGAARRFGYQRRRMTQHQDRNGQRFYYDYDADWRVVHAWGDGGLYDYRFVYHDALNEVAVTDSLGHTSHIRFDSGGLPISEIDPLGGNTVFTYDDLGRPLSVTQPDGRRYQWEYEPQGQIAAEIGPDGSRLSLEYNALAQPETVIDENGAQWRMAYDARGNLLSQSDPTGVTRRYRYDATGLPEEYQGADGERQTLEYDRYGFPRRVTSNQRGTLQLRFDVRGNLRLKTDALGQQTRYEYDAKDRLTAQLSATGRRWRSTTIGKISRCATGMRRDVRRGCAITAPGW
;
A
#
# COMPACT_ATOMS: atom_id res chain seq x y z
N MET A 1 20.21 -0.46 14.69
CA MET A 1 21.26 -0.59 15.72
C MET A 1 21.01 -1.82 16.58
N ARG A 2 22.07 -2.56 16.92
CA ARG A 2 21.99 -3.74 17.77
C ARG A 2 22.88 -3.58 19.00
N ARG A 3 22.45 -4.09 20.15
CA ARG A 3 23.26 -4.20 21.37
C ARG A 3 23.31 -5.68 21.75
N GLN A 4 24.52 -6.24 21.89
CA GLN A 4 24.70 -7.68 22.17
C GLN A 4 23.89 -8.58 21.21
N GLY A 5 23.88 -8.24 19.92
CA GLY A 5 23.13 -8.98 18.89
C GLY A 5 21.62 -8.71 18.83
N GLN A 6 21.02 -8.08 19.84
CA GLN A 6 19.59 -7.78 19.86
C GLN A 6 19.26 -6.44 19.20
N LEU A 7 18.18 -6.38 18.43
CA LEU A 7 17.67 -5.13 17.85
C LEU A 7 17.12 -4.25 18.96
N THR A 8 17.70 -3.05 19.12
CA THR A 8 17.26 -2.08 20.14
C THR A 8 16.64 -0.84 19.53
N ARG A 9 17.05 -0.47 18.32
CA ARG A 9 16.58 0.75 17.65
C ARG A 9 16.70 0.65 16.14
N LEU A 10 15.69 1.15 15.44
CA LEU A 10 15.73 1.53 14.05
C LEU A 10 15.83 3.07 13.99
N ALA A 11 16.79 3.58 13.23
CA ALA A 11 16.99 5.01 13.06
C ALA A 11 16.72 5.35 11.60
N GLU A 12 15.97 6.41 11.37
CA GLU A 12 15.69 6.89 10.04
C GLU A 12 16.77 7.87 9.56
N TYR A 13 17.09 7.75 8.27
CA TYR A 13 18.02 8.62 7.56
C TYR A 13 17.35 9.18 6.29
N ALA A 14 17.63 10.44 5.99
CA ALA A 14 17.34 11.07 4.71
C ALA A 14 18.69 11.28 3.99
N GLY A 15 18.95 10.45 2.97
CA GLY A 15 20.30 10.32 2.41
C GLY A 15 21.31 9.87 3.48
N ALA A 16 22.37 10.65 3.66
CA ALA A 16 23.39 10.36 4.68
C ALA A 16 23.09 10.94 6.07
N ALA A 17 22.05 11.76 6.23
CA ALA A 17 21.76 12.46 7.47
C ALA A 17 20.66 11.76 8.29
N ALA A 18 20.87 11.60 9.60
CA ALA A 18 19.83 11.07 10.48
C ALA A 18 18.69 12.09 10.64
N THR A 19 17.44 11.65 10.50
CA THR A 19 16.27 12.55 10.67
C THR A 19 15.94 12.81 12.13
N GLY A 20 16.54 12.03 13.05
CA GLY A 20 16.21 12.02 14.47
C GLY A 20 14.88 11.31 14.79
N ARG A 21 14.23 10.70 13.79
CA ARG A 21 13.09 9.80 13.99
C ARG A 21 13.59 8.38 14.23
N GLU A 22 13.13 7.77 15.30
CA GLU A 22 13.66 6.48 15.75
C GLU A 22 12.53 5.57 16.21
N VAL A 23 12.61 4.29 15.88
CA VAL A 23 11.75 3.27 16.49
C VAL A 23 12.59 2.50 17.49
N HIS A 24 12.23 2.61 18.76
CA HIS A 24 12.86 1.88 19.85
C HIS A 24 12.16 0.55 20.03
N VAL A 25 12.97 -0.50 20.20
CA VAL A 25 12.54 -1.89 20.22
C VAL A 25 12.88 -2.47 21.60
N THR A 26 11.86 -3.03 22.25
CA THR A 26 12.04 -3.74 23.51
C THR A 26 12.07 -5.22 23.22
N VAL A 27 13.14 -5.88 23.66
CA VAL A 27 13.35 -7.31 23.47
C VAL A 27 13.38 -7.99 24.83
N GLU A 28 12.66 -9.09 24.97
CA GLU A 28 12.70 -9.96 26.13
C GLU A 28 12.91 -11.40 25.67
N ARG A 29 13.86 -12.12 26.30
CA ARG A 29 14.20 -13.52 25.96
C ARG A 29 14.41 -13.73 24.44
N GLY A 30 15.06 -12.77 23.78
CA GLY A 30 15.37 -12.83 22.35
C GLY A 30 14.20 -12.50 21.41
N ARG A 31 13.04 -12.08 21.92
CA ARG A 31 11.86 -11.74 21.13
C ARG A 31 11.45 -10.28 21.32
N ILE A 32 10.96 -9.65 20.25
CA ILE A 32 10.46 -8.27 20.32
C ILE A 32 9.11 -8.27 21.05
N ILE A 33 9.00 -7.54 22.16
CA ILE A 33 7.75 -7.42 22.93
C ILE A 33 7.09 -6.05 22.81
N ALA A 34 7.81 -5.04 22.33
CA ALA A 34 7.24 -3.72 22.06
C ALA A 34 8.07 -2.93 21.05
N MET A 35 7.38 -2.11 20.26
CA MET A 35 7.97 -1.07 19.41
C MET A 35 7.32 0.26 19.72
N ARG A 36 8.14 1.29 19.86
CA ARG A 36 7.74 2.65 20.23
C ARG A 36 8.43 3.66 19.33
N LEU A 37 7.71 4.64 18.84
CA LEU A 37 8.30 5.79 18.15
C LEU A 37 8.88 6.73 19.19
N TYR A 38 10.15 7.08 19.02
CA TYR A 38 10.86 8.06 19.84
C TYR A 38 10.95 9.39 19.10
N GLU A 39 10.62 10.45 19.81
CA GLU A 39 10.58 11.83 19.31
C GLU A 39 11.65 12.66 20.00
N ALA A 40 12.79 12.85 19.32
CA ALA A 40 13.93 13.56 19.89
C ALA A 40 13.61 15.01 20.33
N ALA A 41 12.67 15.69 19.65
CA ALA A 41 12.34 17.09 19.95
C ALA A 41 11.59 17.27 21.28
N GLY A 42 10.91 16.23 21.77
CA GLY A 42 10.13 16.26 23.01
C GLY A 42 10.54 15.22 24.04
N ASP A 43 11.61 14.48 23.77
CA ASP A 43 12.05 13.29 24.54
C ASP A 43 10.89 12.35 24.91
N ALA A 44 9.99 12.15 23.94
CA ALA A 44 8.72 11.46 24.15
C ALA A 44 8.68 10.12 23.42
N TYR A 45 7.94 9.17 23.99
CA TYR A 45 7.67 7.89 23.38
C TYR A 45 6.20 7.74 23.07
N SER A 46 5.96 7.16 21.91
CA SER A 46 4.62 6.84 21.46
C SER A 46 4.50 5.35 21.13
N PRO A 47 3.51 4.64 21.70
CA PRO A 47 3.34 3.22 21.41
C PRO A 47 3.02 3.02 19.93
N LEU A 48 3.65 2.02 19.32
CA LEU A 48 3.28 1.54 17.98
C LEU A 48 2.58 0.19 18.08
N THR A 49 3.24 -0.76 18.74
CA THR A 49 2.69 -2.10 18.94
C THR A 49 3.38 -2.83 20.09
N ARG A 50 2.69 -3.79 20.69
CA ARG A 50 3.23 -4.76 21.65
C ARG A 50 2.93 -6.18 21.20
N TYR A 51 3.74 -7.12 21.66
CA TYR A 51 3.59 -8.53 21.38
C TYR A 51 3.60 -9.33 22.67
N GLU A 52 2.74 -10.33 22.72
CA GLU A 52 2.67 -11.30 23.82
C GLU A 52 2.96 -12.68 23.24
N TYR A 53 3.72 -13.48 23.98
CA TYR A 53 4.09 -14.83 23.59
C TYR A 53 3.58 -15.83 24.63
N ASP A 54 3.18 -17.02 24.20
CA ASP A 54 2.78 -18.10 25.10
C ASP A 54 4.00 -18.79 25.77
N GLY A 55 3.75 -19.81 26.59
CA GLY A 55 4.80 -20.56 27.30
C GLY A 55 5.76 -21.32 26.36
N GLU A 56 5.32 -21.66 25.15
CA GLU A 56 6.13 -22.28 24.09
C GLU A 56 6.87 -21.22 23.24
N GLY A 57 6.60 -19.94 23.48
CA GLY A 57 7.21 -18.82 22.80
C GLY A 57 6.62 -18.51 21.43
N GLN A 58 5.40 -18.97 21.16
CA GLN A 58 4.63 -18.61 19.97
C GLN A 58 3.91 -17.28 20.17
N LEU A 59 3.64 -16.55 19.09
CA LEU A 59 3.01 -15.22 19.17
C LEU A 59 1.53 -15.36 19.59
N ALA A 60 1.21 -15.10 20.86
CA ALA A 60 -0.14 -15.22 21.39
C ALA A 60 -1.01 -13.99 21.08
N ALA A 61 -0.42 -12.79 21.07
CA ALA A 61 -1.14 -11.58 20.70
C ALA A 61 -0.25 -10.50 20.07
N GLN A 62 -0.83 -9.75 19.15
CA GLN A 62 -0.33 -8.45 18.70
C GLN A 62 -1.30 -7.38 19.18
N ILE A 63 -0.77 -6.37 19.86
CA ILE A 63 -1.56 -5.28 20.46
C ILE A 63 -1.19 -3.98 19.76
N ASP A 64 -2.18 -3.24 19.29
CA ASP A 64 -1.96 -1.97 18.60
C ASP A 64 -1.73 -0.79 19.58
N ALA A 65 -1.47 0.39 19.03
CA ALA A 65 -1.23 1.62 19.80
C ALA A 65 -2.41 2.06 20.70
N LEU A 66 -3.63 1.57 20.48
CA LEU A 66 -4.81 1.80 21.33
C LEU A 66 -5.07 0.67 22.33
N GLY A 67 -4.24 -0.38 22.32
CA GLY A 67 -4.43 -1.54 23.20
C GLY A 67 -5.36 -2.61 22.65
N ALA A 68 -5.87 -2.48 21.41
CA ALA A 68 -6.70 -3.52 20.81
C ALA A 68 -5.82 -4.69 20.37
N ALA A 69 -6.23 -5.92 20.74
CA ALA A 69 -5.45 -7.12 20.52
C ALA A 69 -5.99 -7.94 19.33
N ARG A 70 -5.09 -8.39 18.45
CA ARG A 70 -5.27 -9.56 17.59
C ARG A 70 -4.66 -10.75 18.32
N ARG A 71 -5.39 -11.86 18.45
CA ARG A 71 -4.94 -13.05 19.20
C ARG A 71 -4.76 -14.25 18.29
N PHE A 72 -3.89 -15.17 18.66
CA PHE A 72 -3.59 -16.37 17.88
C PHE A 72 -3.60 -17.60 18.79
N GLY A 73 -4.17 -18.68 18.28
CA GLY A 73 -4.23 -19.99 18.93
C GLY A 73 -3.46 -21.02 18.12
N TYR A 74 -2.79 -21.94 18.82
CA TYR A 74 -1.94 -22.94 18.19
C TYR A 74 -2.22 -24.36 18.68
N GLN A 75 -1.99 -25.32 17.81
CA GLN A 75 -1.87 -26.74 18.14
C GLN A 75 -0.61 -27.29 17.47
N ARG A 76 0.25 -28.00 18.23
CA ARG A 76 1.52 -28.55 17.71
C ARG A 76 2.36 -27.53 16.93
N ARG A 77 2.42 -26.30 17.45
CA ARG A 77 3.11 -25.14 16.84
C ARG A 77 2.54 -24.64 15.50
N ARG A 78 1.32 -25.04 15.13
CA ARG A 78 0.58 -24.59 13.95
C ARG A 78 -0.59 -23.72 14.37
N MET A 79 -0.82 -22.62 13.66
CA MET A 79 -1.88 -21.67 14.02
C MET A 79 -3.24 -22.23 13.61
N THR A 80 -4.03 -22.70 14.57
CA THR A 80 -5.37 -23.26 14.29
C THR A 80 -6.48 -22.24 14.42
N GLN A 81 -6.18 -21.07 15.00
CA GLN A 81 -7.15 -20.01 15.17
C GLN A 81 -6.47 -18.64 15.20
N HIS A 82 -7.19 -17.62 14.74
CA HIS A 82 -6.89 -16.24 15.13
C HIS A 82 -8.16 -15.43 15.40
N GLN A 83 -8.06 -14.43 16.27
CA GLN A 83 -9.11 -13.47 16.56
C GLN A 83 -8.67 -12.08 16.11
N ASP A 84 -9.50 -11.41 15.33
CA ASP A 84 -9.25 -10.03 14.88
C ASP A 84 -9.46 -9.00 16.01
N ARG A 85 -9.19 -7.73 15.70
CA ARG A 85 -9.31 -6.61 16.65
C ARG A 85 -10.74 -6.29 17.09
N ASN A 86 -11.74 -6.79 16.36
CA ASN A 86 -13.16 -6.59 16.64
C ASN A 86 -13.75 -7.78 17.41
N GLY A 87 -12.96 -8.82 17.66
CA GLY A 87 -13.37 -10.01 18.38
C GLY A 87 -13.82 -11.17 17.48
N GLN A 88 -13.85 -11.00 16.16
CA GLN A 88 -14.22 -12.04 15.20
C GLN A 88 -13.12 -13.10 15.15
N ARG A 89 -13.48 -14.37 15.32
CA ARG A 89 -12.53 -15.48 15.25
C ARG A 89 -12.60 -16.20 13.91
N PHE A 90 -11.46 -16.76 13.55
CA PHE A 90 -11.20 -17.56 12.36
C PHE A 90 -10.42 -18.80 12.77
N TYR A 91 -10.69 -19.91 12.10
CA TYR A 91 -10.20 -21.23 12.43
C TYR A 91 -9.63 -21.91 11.18
N TYR A 92 -8.75 -22.88 11.39
CA TYR A 92 -8.07 -23.62 10.33
C TYR A 92 -7.93 -25.08 10.72
N ASP A 93 -8.38 -25.97 9.84
CA ASP A 93 -8.06 -27.40 9.89
C ASP A 93 -7.04 -27.75 8.82
N TYR A 94 -6.24 -28.77 9.11
CA TYR A 94 -5.10 -29.19 8.31
C TYR A 94 -5.19 -30.67 7.96
N ASP A 95 -4.67 -31.03 6.79
CA ASP A 95 -4.39 -32.44 6.46
C ASP A 95 -3.08 -32.93 7.13
N ALA A 96 -2.69 -34.17 6.81
CA ALA A 96 -1.47 -34.79 7.34
C ALA A 96 -0.17 -34.09 6.90
N ASP A 97 -0.20 -33.38 5.77
CA ASP A 97 0.93 -32.64 5.20
C ASP A 97 0.95 -31.17 5.66
N TRP A 98 0.06 -30.80 6.59
CA TRP A 98 -0.10 -29.44 7.12
C TRP A 98 -0.56 -28.41 6.09
N ARG A 99 -1.34 -28.85 5.10
CA ARG A 99 -2.07 -27.96 4.20
C ARG A 99 -3.45 -27.66 4.77
N VAL A 100 -3.92 -26.42 4.61
CA VAL A 100 -5.24 -26.01 5.12
C VAL A 100 -6.32 -26.67 4.27
N VAL A 101 -7.20 -27.47 4.88
CA VAL A 101 -8.33 -28.12 4.20
C VAL A 101 -9.67 -27.48 4.51
N HIS A 102 -9.73 -26.68 5.58
CA HIS A 102 -10.92 -25.91 5.95
C HIS A 102 -10.48 -24.64 6.67
N ALA A 103 -10.98 -23.49 6.22
CA ALA A 103 -10.84 -22.22 6.90
C ALA A 103 -12.23 -21.63 7.09
N TRP A 104 -12.56 -21.15 8.29
CA TRP A 104 -13.86 -20.52 8.54
C TRP A 104 -13.78 -19.52 9.68
N GLY A 105 -14.77 -18.64 9.80
CA GLY A 105 -14.93 -17.68 10.88
C GLY A 105 -16.21 -17.90 11.68
N ASP A 106 -16.34 -17.20 12.81
CA ASP A 106 -17.55 -17.29 13.64
C ASP A 106 -18.81 -17.05 12.80
N GLY A 107 -19.82 -17.90 12.99
CA GLY A 107 -21.07 -17.84 12.22
C GLY A 107 -20.96 -18.30 10.77
N GLY A 108 -19.91 -19.02 10.38
CA GLY A 108 -19.70 -19.49 9.00
C GLY A 108 -19.14 -18.42 8.07
N LEU A 109 -18.58 -17.34 8.64
CA LEU A 109 -17.98 -16.25 7.88
C LEU A 109 -16.74 -16.76 7.12
N TYR A 110 -16.68 -16.59 5.80
CA TYR A 110 -15.56 -17.11 4.98
C TYR A 110 -15.28 -18.60 5.25
N ASP A 111 -16.32 -19.43 5.28
CA ASP A 111 -16.20 -20.89 5.29
C ASP A 111 -15.73 -21.37 3.91
N TYR A 112 -14.47 -21.80 3.80
CA TYR A 112 -13.81 -22.28 2.58
C TYR A 112 -13.25 -23.67 2.81
N ARG A 113 -13.46 -24.57 1.86
CA ARG A 113 -12.91 -25.93 1.87
C ARG A 113 -11.93 -26.13 0.72
N PHE A 114 -10.87 -26.88 0.98
CA PHE A 114 -9.82 -27.18 0.01
C PHE A 114 -9.65 -28.69 -0.11
N VAL A 115 -9.67 -29.20 -1.34
CA VAL A 115 -9.36 -30.59 -1.65
C VAL A 115 -8.14 -30.62 -2.56
N TYR A 116 -7.07 -31.25 -2.09
CA TYR A 116 -5.82 -31.38 -2.82
C TYR A 116 -5.79 -32.70 -3.59
N HIS A 117 -5.53 -32.64 -4.88
CA HIS A 117 -5.39 -33.79 -5.78
C HIS A 117 -3.95 -33.90 -6.28
N ASP A 118 -3.07 -34.48 -5.48
CA ASP A 118 -1.62 -34.51 -5.75
C ASP A 118 -1.24 -35.15 -7.10
N ALA A 119 -1.95 -36.20 -7.49
CA ALA A 119 -1.72 -36.87 -8.79
C ALA A 119 -2.08 -36.00 -10.00
N LEU A 120 -2.94 -35.00 -9.82
CA LEU A 120 -3.36 -34.06 -10.86
C LEU A 120 -2.65 -32.70 -10.72
N ASN A 121 -1.89 -32.51 -9.64
CA ASN A 121 -1.38 -31.21 -9.22
C ASN A 121 -2.49 -30.14 -9.25
N GLU A 122 -3.63 -30.48 -8.65
CA GLU A 122 -4.86 -29.68 -8.67
C GLU A 122 -5.38 -29.42 -7.26
N VAL A 123 -6.00 -28.27 -7.05
CA VAL A 123 -6.75 -27.94 -5.83
C VAL A 123 -8.17 -27.54 -6.20
N ALA A 124 -9.16 -28.18 -5.60
CA ALA A 124 -10.54 -27.73 -5.63
C ALA A 124 -10.81 -26.83 -4.42
N VAL A 125 -11.38 -25.65 -4.66
CA VAL A 125 -11.68 -24.64 -3.64
C VAL A 125 -13.19 -24.41 -3.63
N THR A 126 -13.84 -24.77 -2.53
CA THR A 126 -15.27 -24.51 -2.32
C THR A 126 -15.46 -23.29 -1.43
N ASP A 127 -16.19 -22.28 -1.90
CA ASP A 127 -16.49 -21.06 -1.16
C ASP A 127 -17.65 -21.25 -0.16
N SER A 128 -17.99 -20.17 0.57
CA SER A 128 -19.06 -20.19 1.59
C SER A 128 -20.47 -20.35 1.02
N LEU A 129 -20.64 -20.20 -0.30
CA LEU A 129 -21.90 -20.44 -1.00
C LEU A 129 -21.99 -21.86 -1.57
N GLY A 130 -20.92 -22.66 -1.43
CA GLY A 130 -20.83 -24.00 -1.98
C GLY A 130 -20.36 -24.05 -3.44
N HIS A 131 -19.94 -22.91 -4.01
CA HIS A 131 -19.40 -22.87 -5.35
C HIS A 131 -17.96 -23.38 -5.36
N THR A 132 -17.63 -24.25 -6.32
CA THR A 132 -16.31 -24.89 -6.38
C THR A 132 -15.54 -24.47 -7.61
N SER A 133 -14.33 -23.95 -7.43
CA SER A 133 -13.36 -23.69 -8.48
C SER A 133 -12.25 -24.73 -8.46
N HIS A 134 -11.63 -25.02 -9.60
CA HIS A 134 -10.50 -25.94 -9.72
C HIS A 134 -9.28 -25.20 -10.24
N ILE A 135 -8.14 -25.33 -9.57
CA ILE A 135 -6.88 -24.71 -9.98
C ILE A 135 -5.84 -25.81 -10.20
N ARG A 136 -5.28 -25.89 -11.41
CA ARG A 136 -4.19 -26.81 -11.77
C ARG A 136 -2.87 -26.08 -11.86
N PHE A 137 -1.80 -26.76 -11.48
CA PHE A 137 -0.46 -26.20 -11.44
C PHE A 137 0.51 -26.98 -12.33
N ASP A 138 1.55 -26.31 -12.83
CA ASP A 138 2.71 -26.98 -13.40
C ASP A 138 3.64 -27.55 -12.31
N SER A 139 4.74 -28.22 -12.70
CA SER A 139 5.70 -28.79 -11.76
C SER A 139 6.43 -27.75 -10.90
N GLY A 140 6.41 -26.47 -11.29
CA GLY A 140 6.97 -25.34 -10.53
C GLY A 140 5.99 -24.74 -9.53
N GLY A 141 4.72 -25.19 -9.53
CA GLY A 141 3.66 -24.65 -8.67
C GLY A 141 2.99 -23.40 -9.23
N LEU A 142 3.16 -23.09 -10.52
CA LEU A 142 2.47 -21.98 -11.17
C LEU A 142 1.11 -22.45 -11.73
N PRO A 143 0.03 -21.66 -11.59
CA PRO A 143 -1.30 -22.07 -12.03
C PRO A 143 -1.37 -22.07 -13.56
N ILE A 144 -1.69 -23.20 -14.19
CA ILE A 144 -1.82 -23.33 -15.65
C ILE A 144 -3.28 -23.32 -16.12
N SER A 145 -4.23 -23.59 -15.22
CA SER A 145 -5.66 -23.59 -15.51
C SER A 145 -6.45 -23.29 -14.25
N GLU A 146 -7.43 -22.40 -14.37
CA GLU A 146 -8.43 -22.10 -13.34
C GLU A 146 -9.82 -22.25 -13.94
N ILE A 147 -10.59 -23.20 -13.43
CA ILE A 147 -11.98 -23.41 -13.81
C ILE A 147 -12.85 -22.80 -12.72
N ASP A 148 -13.62 -21.77 -13.08
CA ASP A 148 -14.57 -21.13 -12.19
C ASP A 148 -15.81 -22.02 -11.92
N PRO A 149 -16.66 -21.66 -10.94
CA PRO A 149 -17.83 -22.49 -10.60
C PRO A 149 -18.90 -22.59 -11.69
N LEU A 150 -18.84 -21.73 -12.70
CA LEU A 150 -19.72 -21.76 -13.88
C LEU A 150 -19.12 -22.61 -15.02
N GLY A 151 -17.93 -23.18 -14.82
CA GLY A 151 -17.20 -23.97 -15.81
C GLY A 151 -16.34 -23.14 -16.77
N GLY A 152 -16.21 -21.82 -16.54
CA GLY A 152 -15.32 -20.96 -17.30
C GLY A 152 -13.87 -21.29 -17.02
N ASN A 153 -13.09 -21.64 -18.05
CA ASN A 153 -11.67 -22.00 -17.90
C ASN A 153 -10.75 -20.85 -18.32
N THR A 154 -9.93 -20.37 -17.39
CA THR A 154 -8.82 -19.45 -17.65
C THR A 154 -7.52 -20.24 -17.74
N VAL A 155 -6.77 -20.09 -18.82
CA VAL A 155 -5.51 -20.82 -19.06
C VAL A 155 -4.33 -19.86 -19.04
N PHE A 156 -3.25 -20.26 -18.38
CA PHE A 156 -2.04 -19.47 -18.23
C PHE A 156 -0.86 -20.20 -18.85
N THR A 157 0.08 -19.46 -19.42
CA THR A 157 1.36 -19.99 -19.87
C THR A 157 2.50 -19.14 -19.34
N TYR A 158 3.65 -19.76 -19.11
CA TYR A 158 4.83 -19.12 -18.54
C TYR A 158 6.06 -19.42 -19.37
N ASP A 159 7.08 -18.57 -19.25
CA ASP A 159 8.43 -18.90 -19.69
C ASP A 159 9.21 -19.68 -18.61
N ASP A 160 10.45 -20.05 -18.94
CA ASP A 160 11.32 -20.83 -18.05
C ASP A 160 11.69 -20.11 -16.74
N LEU A 161 11.45 -18.79 -16.65
CA LEU A 161 11.66 -18.00 -15.43
C LEU A 161 10.36 -17.81 -14.64
N GLY A 162 9.26 -18.44 -15.05
CA GLY A 162 7.95 -18.36 -14.40
C GLY A 162 7.20 -17.06 -14.66
N ARG A 163 7.59 -16.29 -15.68
CA ARG A 163 6.90 -15.03 -16.04
C ARG A 163 5.74 -15.34 -17.00
N PRO A 164 4.58 -14.68 -16.86
CA PRO A 164 3.41 -14.98 -17.67
C PRO A 164 3.66 -14.60 -19.14
N LEU A 165 3.54 -15.55 -20.05
CA LEU A 165 3.56 -15.34 -21.50
C LEU A 165 2.17 -15.08 -22.06
N SER A 166 1.13 -15.71 -21.49
CA SER A 166 -0.24 -15.43 -21.87
C SER A 166 -1.28 -15.83 -20.84
N VAL A 167 -2.44 -15.19 -20.93
CA VAL A 167 -3.67 -15.54 -20.22
C VAL A 167 -4.81 -15.59 -21.22
N THR A 168 -5.46 -16.74 -21.33
CA THR A 168 -6.65 -16.93 -22.17
C THR A 168 -7.87 -17.04 -21.26
N GLN A 169 -8.81 -16.12 -21.40
CA GLN A 169 -10.07 -16.09 -20.64
C GLN A 169 -11.07 -17.13 -21.19
N PRO A 170 -12.13 -17.47 -20.43
CA PRO A 170 -13.14 -18.45 -20.85
C PRO A 170 -13.84 -18.12 -22.18
N ASP A 171 -13.94 -16.83 -22.53
CA ASP A 171 -14.54 -16.37 -23.78
C ASP A 171 -13.55 -16.38 -24.98
N GLY A 172 -12.34 -16.89 -24.77
CA GLY A 172 -11.29 -16.96 -25.78
C GLY A 172 -10.43 -15.71 -25.92
N ARG A 173 -10.72 -14.61 -25.20
CA ARG A 173 -9.85 -13.43 -25.20
C ARG A 173 -8.49 -13.79 -24.62
N ARG A 174 -7.44 -13.55 -25.40
CA ARG A 174 -6.07 -13.88 -25.04
C ARG A 174 -5.21 -12.62 -24.89
N TYR A 175 -4.62 -12.46 -23.73
CA TYR A 175 -3.63 -11.44 -23.40
C TYR A 175 -2.24 -12.07 -23.44
N GLN A 176 -1.24 -11.34 -23.92
CA GLN A 176 0.12 -11.87 -24.08
C GLN A 176 1.15 -10.85 -23.63
N TRP A 177 2.30 -11.35 -23.18
CA TRP A 177 3.45 -10.55 -22.82
C TRP A 177 4.70 -11.12 -23.48
N GLU A 178 5.52 -10.22 -24.00
CA GLU A 178 6.85 -10.51 -24.49
C GLU A 178 7.86 -9.86 -23.55
N TYR A 179 9.01 -10.50 -23.36
CA TYR A 179 10.05 -10.03 -22.46
C TYR A 179 11.39 -9.88 -23.18
N GLU A 180 12.14 -8.84 -22.81
CA GLU A 180 13.54 -8.71 -23.14
C GLU A 180 14.38 -9.80 -22.44
N PRO A 181 15.59 -10.13 -22.92
CA PRO A 181 16.48 -11.10 -22.28
C PRO A 181 16.80 -10.77 -20.81
N GLN A 182 16.83 -9.48 -20.46
CA GLN A 182 17.06 -8.98 -19.09
C GLN A 182 15.79 -9.04 -18.23
N GLY A 183 14.66 -9.35 -18.83
CA GLY A 183 13.38 -9.64 -18.20
C GLY A 183 12.44 -8.48 -17.95
N GLN A 184 12.69 -7.35 -18.59
CA GLN A 184 11.67 -6.31 -18.70
C GLN A 184 10.61 -6.72 -19.75
N ILE A 185 9.40 -6.17 -19.66
CA ILE A 185 8.33 -6.39 -20.63
C ILE A 185 8.67 -5.65 -21.92
N ALA A 186 8.90 -6.36 -23.02
CA ALA A 186 9.09 -5.77 -24.34
C ALA A 186 7.76 -5.33 -24.96
N ALA A 187 6.69 -6.10 -24.74
CA ALA A 187 5.37 -5.75 -25.21
C ALA A 187 4.23 -6.41 -24.44
N GLU A 188 3.08 -5.74 -24.45
CA GLU A 188 1.78 -6.27 -24.04
C GLU A 188 0.86 -6.34 -25.26
N ILE A 189 0.22 -7.49 -25.48
CA ILE A 189 -0.66 -7.72 -26.62
C ILE A 189 -2.07 -8.04 -26.12
N GLY A 190 -3.03 -7.24 -26.56
CA GLY A 190 -4.45 -7.42 -26.27
C GLY A 190 -5.13 -8.48 -27.15
N PRO A 191 -6.36 -8.91 -26.78
CA PRO A 191 -7.12 -9.93 -27.52
C PRO A 191 -7.53 -9.51 -28.93
N ASP A 192 -7.57 -8.22 -29.22
CA ASP A 192 -7.84 -7.63 -30.54
C ASP A 192 -6.57 -7.47 -31.39
N GLY A 193 -5.41 -7.87 -30.87
CA GLY A 193 -4.11 -7.69 -31.52
C GLY A 193 -3.48 -6.32 -31.30
N SER A 194 -4.10 -5.44 -30.50
CA SER A 194 -3.46 -4.20 -30.03
C SER A 194 -2.15 -4.53 -29.34
N ARG A 195 -1.10 -3.74 -29.60
CA ARG A 195 0.24 -3.96 -29.06
C ARG A 195 0.78 -2.68 -28.45
N LEU A 196 1.08 -2.75 -27.16
CA LEU A 196 1.84 -1.74 -26.44
C LEU A 196 3.30 -2.21 -26.35
N SER A 197 4.24 -1.48 -26.93
CA SER A 197 5.68 -1.82 -26.90
C SER A 197 6.45 -0.88 -25.97
N LEU A 198 7.46 -1.41 -25.28
CA LEU A 198 8.31 -0.65 -24.37
C LEU A 198 9.78 -0.78 -24.77
N GLU A 199 10.47 0.35 -24.86
CA GLU A 199 11.91 0.42 -25.07
C GLU A 199 12.58 0.94 -23.80
N TYR A 200 13.77 0.44 -23.49
CA TYR A 200 14.46 0.71 -22.23
C TYR A 200 15.83 1.35 -22.45
N ASN A 201 16.20 2.23 -21.53
CA ASN A 201 17.57 2.74 -21.46
C ASN A 201 18.53 1.70 -20.85
N ALA A 202 19.83 2.01 -20.80
CA ALA A 202 20.87 1.12 -20.26
C ALA A 202 20.70 0.76 -18.77
N LEU A 203 19.87 1.49 -18.03
CA LEU A 203 19.54 1.22 -16.62
C LEU A 203 18.22 0.46 -16.47
N ALA A 204 17.71 -0.14 -17.55
CA ALA A 204 16.45 -0.89 -17.58
C ALA A 204 15.21 -0.05 -17.21
N GLN A 205 15.22 1.24 -17.53
CA GLN A 205 14.08 2.14 -17.31
C GLN A 205 13.36 2.41 -18.62
N PRO A 206 12.00 2.40 -18.67
CA PRO A 206 11.27 2.64 -19.90
C PRO A 206 11.58 4.03 -20.46
N GLU A 207 12.22 4.13 -21.63
CA GLU A 207 12.55 5.38 -22.30
C GLU A 207 11.50 5.75 -23.35
N THR A 208 10.92 4.75 -24.01
CA THR A 208 9.82 4.92 -24.97
C THR A 208 8.70 3.92 -24.66
N VAL A 209 7.46 4.39 -24.73
CA VAL A 209 6.27 3.53 -24.79
C VAL A 209 5.55 3.84 -26.10
N ILE A 210 5.15 2.80 -26.83
CA ILE A 210 4.54 2.90 -28.16
C ILE A 210 3.20 2.17 -28.12
N ASP A 211 2.09 2.86 -28.40
CA ASP A 211 0.77 2.22 -28.50
C ASP A 211 0.54 1.51 -29.84
N GLU A 212 -0.63 0.88 -29.98
CA GLU A 212 -1.04 0.15 -31.17
C GLU A 212 -1.15 1.02 -32.43
N ASN A 213 -1.26 2.34 -32.28
CA ASN A 213 -1.34 3.32 -33.36
C ASN A 213 0.03 3.91 -33.71
N GLY A 214 1.10 3.50 -33.02
CA GLY A 214 2.45 4.05 -33.17
C GLY A 214 2.66 5.38 -32.45
N ALA A 215 1.72 5.82 -31.61
CA ALA A 215 1.86 7.00 -30.79
C ALA A 215 2.91 6.74 -29.70
N GLN A 216 3.81 7.70 -29.46
CA GLN A 216 4.98 7.49 -28.60
C GLN A 216 4.98 8.41 -27.39
N TRP A 217 5.13 7.83 -26.20
CA TRP A 217 5.48 8.54 -24.98
C TRP A 217 6.96 8.36 -24.73
N ARG A 218 7.63 9.45 -24.35
CA ARG A 218 9.07 9.45 -24.10
C ARG A 218 9.36 9.89 -22.68
N MET A 219 10.27 9.19 -22.02
CA MET A 219 10.70 9.48 -20.66
C MET A 219 12.21 9.60 -20.60
N ALA A 220 12.71 10.54 -19.80
CA ALA A 220 14.13 10.68 -19.52
C ALA A 220 14.36 10.66 -18.00
N TYR A 221 15.47 10.07 -17.58
CA TYR A 221 15.79 9.86 -16.17
C TYR A 221 17.19 10.39 -15.84
N ASP A 222 17.41 10.71 -14.57
CA ASP A 222 18.75 10.94 -14.05
C ASP A 222 19.47 9.61 -13.73
N ALA A 223 20.75 9.69 -13.36
CA ALA A 223 21.57 8.51 -13.04
C ALA A 223 21.11 7.75 -11.77
N ARG A 224 20.22 8.32 -10.96
CA ARG A 224 19.61 7.67 -9.78
C ARG A 224 18.25 7.07 -10.10
N GLY A 225 17.78 7.27 -11.33
CA GLY A 225 16.52 6.79 -11.85
C GLY A 225 15.32 7.70 -11.60
N ASN A 226 15.53 8.95 -11.19
CA ASN A 226 14.43 9.91 -11.05
C ASN A 226 13.99 10.44 -12.42
N LEU A 227 12.68 10.52 -12.66
CA LEU A 227 12.12 10.97 -13.94
C LEU A 227 12.35 12.48 -14.14
N LEU A 228 13.17 12.87 -15.11
CA LEU A 228 13.47 14.26 -15.45
C LEU A 228 12.44 14.89 -16.38
N SER A 229 11.92 14.12 -17.33
CA SER A 229 10.90 14.60 -18.26
C SER A 229 10.03 13.48 -18.80
N GLN A 230 8.79 13.83 -19.14
CA GLN A 230 7.87 12.96 -19.85
C GLN A 230 7.17 13.76 -20.95
N SER A 231 7.18 13.23 -22.17
CA SER A 231 6.50 13.79 -23.34
C SER A 231 5.44 12.82 -23.85
N ASP A 232 4.28 13.34 -24.22
CA ASP A 232 3.24 12.56 -24.90
C ASP A 232 3.40 12.62 -26.44
N PRO A 233 2.62 11.83 -27.20
CA PRO A 233 2.73 11.77 -28.66
C PRO A 233 2.47 13.10 -29.37
N THR A 234 1.82 14.06 -28.71
CA THR A 234 1.56 15.40 -29.26
C THR A 234 2.72 16.37 -29.03
N GLY A 235 3.76 15.94 -28.32
CA GLY A 235 4.94 16.74 -27.96
C GLY A 235 4.78 17.51 -26.64
N VAL A 236 3.62 17.41 -25.99
CA VAL A 236 3.37 18.07 -24.71
C VAL A 236 4.24 17.42 -23.63
N THR A 237 5.03 18.25 -22.95
CA THR A 237 6.11 17.79 -22.07
C THR A 237 5.96 18.33 -20.65
N ARG A 238 6.17 17.44 -19.67
CA ARG A 238 6.29 17.75 -18.24
C ARG A 238 7.74 17.54 -17.81
N ARG A 239 8.24 18.36 -16.88
CA ARG A 239 9.61 18.26 -16.36
C ARG A 239 9.64 18.29 -14.85
N TYR A 240 10.63 17.62 -14.29
CA TYR A 240 10.84 17.51 -12.86
C TYR A 240 12.30 17.77 -12.52
N ARG A 241 12.54 18.31 -11.33
CA ARG A 241 13.87 18.39 -10.70
C ARG A 241 13.79 17.82 -9.31
N TYR A 242 14.90 17.28 -8.84
CA TYR A 242 15.01 16.63 -7.55
C TYR A 242 16.17 17.20 -6.77
N ASP A 243 16.00 17.27 -5.46
CA ASP A 243 17.07 17.66 -4.55
C ASP A 243 18.10 16.53 -4.38
N ALA A 244 19.14 16.79 -3.57
CA ALA A 244 20.20 15.82 -3.31
C ALA A 244 19.72 14.52 -2.64
N THR A 245 18.54 14.52 -2.01
CA THR A 245 17.93 13.34 -1.38
C THR A 245 16.98 12.58 -2.30
N GLY A 246 16.72 13.10 -3.50
CA GLY A 246 15.80 12.51 -4.48
C GLY A 246 14.34 12.95 -4.31
N LEU A 247 14.07 13.97 -3.50
CA LEU A 247 12.72 14.52 -3.36
C LEU A 247 12.46 15.56 -4.48
N PRO A 248 11.26 15.60 -5.08
CA PRO A 248 10.95 16.59 -6.12
C PRO A 248 11.08 18.03 -5.60
N GLU A 249 11.98 18.84 -6.13
CA GLU A 249 12.13 20.26 -5.75
C GLU A 249 11.40 21.20 -6.71
N GLU A 250 11.19 20.76 -7.95
CA GLU A 250 10.47 21.52 -8.97
C GLU A 250 9.65 20.61 -9.88
N TYR A 251 8.44 21.06 -10.21
CA TYR A 251 7.59 20.51 -11.25
C TYR A 251 7.23 21.60 -12.27
N GLN A 252 7.31 21.25 -13.55
CA GLN A 252 6.84 22.08 -14.66
C GLN A 252 5.81 21.29 -15.46
N GLY A 253 4.56 21.75 -15.38
CA GLY A 253 3.43 21.24 -16.12
C GLY A 253 3.43 21.69 -17.58
N ALA A 254 2.63 20.98 -18.37
CA ALA A 254 2.40 21.26 -19.79
C ALA A 254 1.71 22.61 -20.05
N ASP A 255 0.89 23.05 -19.11
CA ASP A 255 0.07 24.27 -19.14
C ASP A 255 0.82 25.52 -18.62
N GLY A 256 2.14 25.40 -18.43
CA GLY A 256 2.96 26.45 -17.84
C GLY A 256 2.83 26.54 -16.31
N GLU A 257 2.11 25.62 -15.65
CA GLU A 257 2.16 25.50 -14.19
C GLU A 257 3.60 25.19 -13.77
N ARG A 258 4.10 25.93 -12.79
CA ARG A 258 5.40 25.71 -12.15
C ARG A 258 5.18 25.62 -10.66
N GLN A 259 5.62 24.53 -10.07
CA GLN A 259 5.58 24.31 -8.63
C GLN A 259 6.99 24.11 -8.08
N THR A 260 7.29 24.75 -6.96
CA THR A 260 8.48 24.45 -6.16
C THR A 260 8.08 23.87 -4.81
N LEU A 261 8.82 22.87 -4.35
CA LEU A 261 8.54 22.17 -3.11
C LEU A 261 9.74 22.28 -2.16
N GLU A 262 9.46 22.60 -0.91
CA GLU A 262 10.42 22.57 0.18
C GLU A 262 9.97 21.54 1.20
N TYR A 263 10.91 20.80 1.77
CA TYR A 263 10.65 19.73 2.73
C TYR A 263 11.13 20.08 4.13
N ASP A 264 10.54 19.43 5.13
CA ASP A 264 11.11 19.37 6.48
C ASP A 264 12.18 18.28 6.58
N ARG A 265 12.78 18.14 7.77
CA ARG A 265 13.85 17.17 8.03
C ARG A 265 13.44 15.70 7.92
N TYR A 266 12.14 15.41 7.86
CA TYR A 266 11.59 14.06 7.70
C TYR A 266 11.19 13.78 6.25
N GLY A 267 11.40 14.74 5.33
CA GLY A 267 11.00 14.62 3.94
C GLY A 267 9.52 14.94 3.71
N PHE A 268 8.81 15.52 4.67
CA PHE A 268 7.44 15.97 4.44
C PHE A 268 7.43 17.36 3.80
N PRO A 269 6.60 17.62 2.77
CA PRO A 269 6.51 18.95 2.17
C PRO A 269 6.09 19.97 3.22
N ARG A 270 6.90 21.01 3.48
CA ARG A 270 6.55 22.10 4.39
C ARG A 270 6.05 23.33 3.66
N ARG A 271 6.41 23.48 2.38
CA ARG A 271 5.97 24.58 1.52
C ARG A 271 5.86 24.10 0.08
N VAL A 272 4.78 24.47 -0.58
CA VAL A 272 4.56 24.25 -2.02
C VAL A 272 4.17 25.59 -2.63
N THR A 273 4.93 26.07 -3.61
CA THR A 273 4.66 27.35 -4.27
C THR A 273 4.32 27.11 -5.72
N SER A 274 3.08 27.42 -6.13
CA SER A 274 2.63 27.39 -7.53
C SER A 274 2.55 28.80 -8.09
N ASN A 275 3.00 29.00 -9.33
CA ASN A 275 2.81 30.26 -10.05
C ASN A 275 1.33 30.59 -10.35
N GLN A 276 0.45 29.58 -10.36
CA GLN A 276 -0.98 29.75 -10.65
C GLN A 276 -1.84 29.70 -9.38
N ARG A 277 -1.45 28.93 -8.36
CA ARG A 277 -2.27 28.68 -7.15
C ARG A 277 -1.76 29.39 -5.89
N GLY A 278 -0.61 30.05 -5.96
CA GLY A 278 0.04 30.70 -4.83
C GLY A 278 0.79 29.71 -3.92
N THR A 279 1.07 30.13 -2.69
CA THR A 279 1.85 29.34 -1.73
C THR A 279 0.96 28.58 -0.75
N LEU A 280 1.22 27.29 -0.61
CA LEU A 280 0.68 26.43 0.43
C LEU A 280 1.78 26.16 1.48
N GLN A 281 1.47 26.32 2.76
CA GLN A 281 2.35 25.90 3.85
C GLN A 281 1.72 24.74 4.62
N LEU A 282 2.55 23.77 4.98
CA LEU A 282 2.13 22.54 5.62
C LEU A 282 3.02 22.28 6.83
N ARG A 283 2.44 21.74 7.89
CA ARG A 283 3.20 21.26 9.05
C ARG A 283 2.71 19.89 9.42
N PHE A 284 3.62 18.94 9.47
CA PHE A 284 3.37 17.57 9.87
C PHE A 284 3.83 17.34 11.31
N ASP A 285 3.25 16.36 11.99
CA ASP A 285 3.88 15.78 13.17
C ASP A 285 4.95 14.76 12.78
N VAL A 286 5.66 14.20 13.76
CA VAL A 286 6.73 13.22 13.51
C VAL A 286 6.26 11.94 12.80
N ARG A 287 4.96 11.62 12.86
CA ARG A 287 4.38 10.42 12.24
C ARG A 287 3.96 10.68 10.80
N GLY A 288 4.03 11.92 10.35
CA GLY A 288 3.57 12.32 9.02
C GLY A 288 2.09 12.68 8.98
N ASN A 289 1.46 12.94 10.14
CA ASN A 289 0.10 13.46 10.14
C ASN A 289 0.13 14.97 9.90
N LEU A 290 -0.61 15.46 8.90
CA LEU A 290 -0.71 16.89 8.60
C LEU A 290 -1.41 17.62 9.75
N ARG A 291 -0.72 18.42 10.55
CA ARG A 291 -1.30 19.15 11.70
C ARG A 291 -1.87 20.51 11.33
N LEU A 292 -1.26 21.19 10.36
CA LEU A 292 -1.64 22.53 9.94
C LEU A 292 -1.44 22.68 8.44
N LYS A 293 -2.46 23.20 7.77
CA LYS A 293 -2.42 23.65 6.38
C LYS A 293 -2.70 25.15 6.36
N THR A 294 -1.88 25.95 5.68
CA THR A 294 -2.12 27.37 5.43
C THR A 294 -2.17 27.59 3.93
N ASP A 295 -3.34 27.97 3.41
CA ASP A 295 -3.52 28.20 1.98
C ASP A 295 -2.89 29.53 1.50
N ALA A 296 -2.99 29.80 0.20
CA ALA A 296 -2.43 31.01 -0.41
C ALA A 296 -3.08 32.31 0.08
N LEU A 297 -4.26 32.24 0.69
CA LEU A 297 -4.96 33.38 1.30
C LEU A 297 -4.62 33.52 2.80
N GLY A 298 -3.73 32.68 3.33
CA GLY A 298 -3.36 32.66 4.75
C GLY A 298 -4.36 31.93 5.65
N GLN A 299 -5.39 31.30 5.08
CA GLN A 299 -6.39 30.59 5.87
C GLN A 299 -5.83 29.29 6.42
N GLN A 300 -5.98 29.10 7.73
CA GLN A 300 -5.47 27.93 8.43
C GLN A 300 -6.53 26.83 8.58
N THR A 301 -6.19 25.61 8.20
CA THR A 301 -6.94 24.40 8.56
C THR A 301 -6.09 23.53 9.47
N ARG A 302 -6.64 23.12 10.62
CA ARG A 302 -5.97 22.28 11.61
C ARG A 302 -6.58 20.89 11.62
N TYR A 303 -5.76 19.89 11.89
CA TYR A 303 -6.19 18.50 11.93
C TYR A 303 -5.73 17.83 13.23
N GLU A 304 -6.60 16.99 13.77
CA GLU A 304 -6.37 16.20 14.97
C GLU A 304 -6.47 14.72 14.62
N TYR A 305 -5.61 13.92 15.25
CA TYR A 305 -5.50 12.49 15.01
C TYR A 305 -5.49 11.74 16.35
N ASP A 306 -5.90 10.49 16.34
CA ASP A 306 -5.70 9.58 17.47
C ASP A 306 -4.33 8.87 17.40
N ALA A 307 -4.05 8.01 18.38
CA ALA A 307 -2.77 7.28 18.47
C ALA A 307 -2.54 6.24 17.36
N LYS A 308 -3.54 6.00 16.49
CA LYS A 308 -3.43 5.14 15.29
C LYS A 308 -3.42 5.97 14.01
N ASP A 309 -3.11 7.26 14.12
CA ASP A 309 -2.99 8.17 12.97
C ASP A 309 -4.31 8.34 12.21
N ARG A 310 -5.45 8.08 12.86
CA ARG A 310 -6.77 8.28 12.26
C ARG A 310 -7.23 9.71 12.51
N LEU A 311 -7.67 10.41 11.46
CA LEU A 311 -8.21 11.76 11.56
C LEU A 311 -9.46 11.79 12.46
N THR A 312 -9.40 12.48 13.60
CA THR A 312 -10.51 12.62 14.55
C THR A 312 -11.22 13.95 14.42
N ALA A 313 -10.51 15.01 14.02
CA ALA A 313 -11.13 16.30 13.76
C ALA A 313 -10.40 17.13 12.70
N GLN A 314 -11.17 17.99 12.03
CA GLN A 314 -10.66 19.04 11.15
C GLN A 314 -11.31 20.36 11.54
N LEU A 315 -10.50 21.41 11.72
CA LEU A 315 -10.95 22.76 12.07
C LEU A 315 -10.60 23.71 10.92
N SER A 316 -11.60 24.35 10.32
CA SER A 316 -11.38 25.37 9.30
C SER A 316 -10.94 26.70 9.91
N ALA A 317 -10.47 27.62 9.05
CA ALA A 317 -10.11 28.99 9.44
C ALA A 317 -11.31 29.75 10.04
N THR A 318 -12.52 29.42 9.61
CA THR A 318 -13.79 29.97 10.12
C THR A 318 -14.28 29.32 11.42
N GLY A 319 -13.49 28.44 12.03
CA GLY A 319 -13.82 27.77 13.30
C GLY A 319 -14.79 26.60 13.17
N ARG A 320 -15.21 26.21 11.95
CA ARG A 320 -16.03 25.00 11.77
C ARG A 320 -15.20 23.78 12.11
N ARG A 321 -15.71 22.97 13.04
CA ARG A 321 -15.11 21.69 13.44
C ARG A 321 -15.93 20.53 12.89
N TRP A 322 -15.24 19.66 12.16
CA TRP A 322 -15.75 18.36 11.71
C TRP A 322 -15.15 17.29 12.61
N ARG A 323 -15.97 16.34 13.10
CA ARG A 323 -15.50 15.19 13.87
C ARG A 323 -15.77 13.90 13.11
N SER A 324 -14.78 13.01 13.09
CA SER A 324 -14.96 11.64 12.63
C SER A 324 -15.47 10.81 13.80
N THR A 325 -16.61 10.12 13.64
CA THR A 325 -17.18 9.29 14.73
C THR A 325 -16.97 7.81 14.54
N THR A 326 -16.55 7.35 13.37
CA THR A 326 -16.14 5.94 13.15
C THR A 326 -15.29 5.87 11.88
N ILE A 327 -14.41 4.87 11.80
CA ILE A 327 -13.53 4.55 10.67
C ILE A 327 -14.13 5.03 9.33
N GLY A 328 -13.59 6.12 8.78
CA GLY A 328 -13.92 6.61 7.45
C GLY A 328 -15.23 7.39 7.27
N LYS A 329 -16.04 7.65 8.31
CA LYS A 329 -17.26 8.48 8.19
C LYS A 329 -17.25 9.68 9.13
N ILE A 330 -17.27 10.87 8.53
CA ILE A 330 -17.42 12.16 9.23
C ILE A 330 -18.89 12.36 9.52
N SER A 331 -19.23 12.48 10.80
CA SER A 331 -20.58 12.82 11.23
C SER A 331 -20.66 14.29 11.65
N ARG A 332 -21.58 14.99 11.00
CA ARG A 332 -22.20 16.29 11.28
C ARG A 332 -21.61 17.24 12.34
N CYS A 333 -21.54 18.48 11.86
CA CYS A 333 -21.40 19.79 12.51
C CYS A 333 -21.97 19.88 13.95
N ALA A 334 -21.12 20.28 14.90
CA ALA A 334 -21.56 20.96 16.11
C ALA A 334 -21.50 22.47 15.84
N THR A 335 -22.58 23.04 15.32
CA THR A 335 -22.81 24.48 15.35
C THR A 335 -24.07 24.73 16.15
N GLY A 336 -23.90 25.34 17.34
CA GLY A 336 -24.95 26.13 17.93
C GLY A 336 -25.26 27.31 17.01
N MET A 337 -26.56 27.60 16.90
CA MET A 337 -27.21 28.69 16.14
C MET A 337 -27.62 28.41 14.68
N ARG A 338 -28.97 28.28 14.60
CA ARG A 338 -29.95 28.47 13.53
C ARG A 338 -29.78 27.72 12.19
N ARG A 339 -30.85 26.96 11.90
CA ARG A 339 -31.20 26.30 10.63
C ARG A 339 -31.04 27.28 9.47
N ASP A 340 -30.27 26.92 8.44
CA ASP A 340 -30.85 26.65 7.11
C ASP A 340 -29.83 26.07 6.10
N VAL A 341 -30.39 25.35 5.12
CA VAL A 341 -29.80 24.83 3.86
C VAL A 341 -28.92 23.56 3.90
N ARG A 342 -29.47 22.51 3.25
CA ARG A 342 -28.83 21.28 2.80
C ARG A 342 -27.77 21.58 1.71
N ARG A 343 -26.50 21.24 1.93
CA ARG A 343 -25.58 20.78 0.88
C ARG A 343 -24.65 19.72 1.47
N GLY A 344 -24.60 18.56 0.82
CA GLY A 344 -23.65 17.50 1.16
C GLY A 344 -22.25 17.91 0.74
N CYS A 345 -21.30 17.90 1.67
CA CYS A 345 -19.87 17.98 1.38
C CYS A 345 -19.28 16.59 1.66
N ALA A 346 -18.85 15.91 0.61
CA ALA A 346 -17.89 14.82 0.71
C ALA A 346 -16.48 15.41 0.86
N ILE A 347 -15.65 14.83 1.72
CA ILE A 347 -14.22 15.12 1.75
C ILE A 347 -13.59 14.30 0.64
N THR A 348 -13.05 14.96 -0.38
CA THR A 348 -12.05 14.37 -1.26
C THR A 348 -10.75 14.25 -0.46
N ALA A 349 -10.17 13.05 -0.45
CA ALA A 349 -8.77 12.88 -0.10
C ALA A 349 -7.93 13.83 -0.98
N PRO A 350 -6.82 14.40 -0.48
CA PRO A 350 -5.93 15.16 -1.34
C PRO A 350 -5.42 14.25 -2.47
N GLY A 351 -5.97 14.44 -3.68
CA GLY A 351 -5.31 14.03 -4.90
C GLY A 351 -4.07 14.90 -5.05
N TRP A 352 -2.94 14.24 -5.32
CA TRP A 352 -1.63 14.83 -5.54
C TRP A 352 -1.60 15.63 -6.84
#